data_AF-A0A918TJU0-F1
#
_entry.id   AF-A0A918TJU0-F1
#
_cell.length_a   1.000
_cell.length_b   1.000
_cell.length_c   1.000
_cell.angle_alpha   90.00
_cell.angle_beta   90.00
_cell.angle_gamma   90.00
#
_symmetry.space_group_name_H-M   'P 1'
#
loop_
_entity.id
_entity.type
_entity.pdbx_description
1 polymer ?
#
loop_
_entity_poly.entity_id
_entity_poly.type
_entity_poly.pdbx_seq_one_letter_code
_entity_poly.pdbx_strand_id
1 'polypeptide(L)'
;MVKQVQIPDDMPWYSQFAVHSYIEYQPTPDQSWRRIEIINETSGIRHYEITDKELHSPSRWGESVHIVAQKKENGPKLANEIASFARSYPDANRYVAWPGPNSNTFAEKLLRQTRASGHLDHNAVGKDYGWYLGRTAGGTGLEVQSPYFGLAAGMTEGIELHFIGLTAGVGIWPPAIKLPFISRLPPRASMGEKASLPE
;
A
#
# COMPACT_ATOMS: atom_id res chain seq x y z
N MET A 1 -3.78 -0.58 -9.67
CA MET A 1 -4.21 0.25 -8.53
C MET A 1 -3.68 -0.38 -7.26
N VAL A 2 -3.27 0.43 -6.31
CA VAL A 2 -3.02 -0.02 -4.93
C VAL A 2 -4.09 0.59 -4.05
N LYS A 3 -4.74 -0.26 -3.27
CA LYS A 3 -5.87 0.09 -2.41
C LYS A 3 -5.54 -0.26 -0.96
N GLN A 4 -6.14 0.49 -0.04
CA GLN A 4 -6.02 0.29 1.39
C GLN A 4 -7.41 0.26 2.04
N VAL A 5 -7.53 -0.52 3.10
CA VAL A 5 -8.72 -0.63 3.92
C VAL A 5 -8.32 -0.82 5.38
N GLN A 6 -9.09 -0.26 6.31
CA GLN A 6 -8.85 -0.45 7.74
C GLN A 6 -9.04 -1.93 8.11
N ILE A 7 -8.23 -2.43 9.04
CA ILE A 7 -8.45 -3.76 9.61
C ILE A 7 -9.66 -3.67 10.56
N PRO A 8 -10.63 -4.61 10.47
CA PRO A 8 -11.81 -4.61 11.34
C PRO A 8 -11.46 -4.65 12.83
N ASP A 9 -12.37 -4.16 13.66
CA ASP A 9 -12.22 -4.04 15.10
C ASP A 9 -12.28 -5.37 15.87
N ASP A 10 -12.73 -6.44 15.22
CA ASP A 10 -12.77 -7.81 15.75
C ASP A 10 -11.41 -8.53 15.77
N MET A 11 -10.38 -7.90 15.18
CA MET A 11 -8.98 -8.35 15.21
C MET A 11 -8.25 -7.85 16.47
N PRO A 12 -7.07 -8.40 16.83
CA PRO A 12 -6.33 -7.96 18.02
C PRO A 12 -6.13 -6.44 18.09
N TRP A 13 -6.16 -5.87 19.30
CA TRP A 13 -6.16 -4.41 19.50
C TRP A 13 -5.04 -3.66 18.74
N TYR A 14 -3.87 -4.28 18.58
CA TYR A 14 -2.73 -3.66 17.90
C TYR A 14 -2.92 -3.57 16.37
N SER A 15 -3.81 -4.36 15.77
CA SER A 15 -4.12 -4.29 14.33
C SER A 15 -5.19 -3.25 14.01
N GLN A 16 -5.99 -2.82 14.99
CA GLN A 16 -7.06 -1.83 14.80
C GLN A 16 -6.55 -0.48 14.30
N PHE A 17 -5.26 -0.23 14.41
CA PHE A 17 -4.61 1.01 13.98
C PHE A 17 -3.84 0.85 12.66
N ALA A 18 -3.80 -0.35 12.10
CA ALA A 18 -3.12 -0.64 10.85
C ALA A 18 -4.11 -0.70 9.69
N VAL A 19 -3.67 -0.25 8.52
CA VAL A 19 -4.39 -0.49 7.27
C VAL A 19 -3.81 -1.69 6.54
N HIS A 20 -4.67 -2.42 5.83
CA HIS A 20 -4.29 -3.51 4.95
C HIS A 20 -4.19 -3.03 3.50
N SER A 21 -3.06 -3.29 2.85
CA SER A 21 -2.84 -2.95 1.45
C SER A 21 -3.05 -4.14 0.51
N TYR A 22 -3.68 -3.88 -0.64
CA TYR A 22 -3.85 -4.86 -1.71
C TYR A 22 -3.76 -4.22 -3.08
N ILE A 23 -3.47 -5.03 -4.09
CA ILE A 23 -3.18 -4.57 -5.45
C ILE A 23 -4.22 -5.14 -6.39
N GLU A 24 -4.73 -4.29 -7.26
CA GLU A 24 -5.64 -4.70 -8.32
C GLU A 24 -5.14 -4.23 -9.67
N TYR A 25 -5.13 -5.13 -10.65
CA TYR A 25 -4.65 -4.81 -11.99
C TYR A 25 -5.39 -5.63 -13.03
N GLN A 26 -5.47 -5.09 -14.24
CA GLN A 26 -6.03 -5.77 -15.39
C GLN A 26 -4.88 -6.18 -16.32
N PRO A 27 -4.75 -7.47 -16.72
CA PRO A 27 -3.66 -7.87 -17.59
C PRO A 27 -3.74 -7.25 -18.99
N THR A 28 -4.92 -7.30 -19.59
CA THR A 28 -5.28 -6.71 -20.88
C THR A 28 -6.74 -6.23 -20.82
N PRO A 29 -7.16 -5.29 -21.68
CA PRO A 29 -8.51 -4.72 -21.63
C PRO A 29 -9.66 -5.75 -21.73
N ASP A 30 -9.40 -6.91 -22.35
CA ASP A 30 -10.33 -8.02 -22.57
C ASP A 30 -10.33 -9.07 -21.44
N GLN A 31 -9.45 -8.94 -20.44
CA GLN A 31 -9.34 -9.89 -19.33
C GLN A 31 -9.93 -9.33 -18.04
N SER A 32 -10.42 -10.23 -17.19
CA SER A 32 -10.90 -9.88 -15.85
C SER A 32 -9.81 -9.25 -14.99
N TRP A 33 -10.23 -8.34 -14.11
CA TRP A 33 -9.36 -7.76 -13.10
C TRP A 33 -8.85 -8.84 -12.14
N ARG A 34 -7.64 -8.65 -11.63
CA ARG A 34 -6.99 -9.53 -10.67
C ARG A 34 -6.63 -8.78 -9.42
N ARG A 35 -6.75 -9.46 -8.28
CA ARG A 35 -6.28 -8.98 -6.97
C ARG A 35 -5.07 -9.78 -6.51
N ILE A 36 -4.08 -9.07 -5.95
CA ILE A 36 -2.92 -9.64 -5.27
C ILE A 36 -2.84 -9.09 -3.86
N GLU A 37 -2.68 -9.97 -2.88
CA GLU A 37 -2.50 -9.59 -1.48
C GLU A 37 -1.92 -10.72 -0.63
N ILE A 38 -1.39 -10.36 0.55
CA ILE A 38 -1.00 -11.30 1.61
C ILE A 38 -1.89 -10.98 2.81
N ILE A 39 -2.82 -11.86 3.14
CA ILE A 39 -3.87 -11.57 4.12
C ILE A 39 -3.39 -11.80 5.56
N ASN A 40 -2.65 -12.88 5.80
CA ASN A 40 -2.21 -13.28 7.13
C ASN A 40 -1.00 -14.23 7.07
N GLU A 41 -0.57 -14.71 8.23
CA GLU A 41 0.58 -15.61 8.42
C GLU A 41 0.55 -16.90 7.58
N THR A 42 -0.63 -17.38 7.22
CA THR A 42 -0.83 -18.63 6.48
C THR A 42 -1.24 -18.44 5.02
N SER A 43 -1.64 -17.23 4.61
CA SER A 43 -2.28 -17.06 3.31
C SER A 43 -1.32 -17.24 2.13
N GLY A 44 -0.03 -16.99 2.36
CA GLY A 44 0.93 -16.68 1.31
C GLY A 44 0.44 -15.52 0.44
N ILE A 45 1.01 -15.40 -0.76
CA ILE A 45 0.48 -14.49 -1.79
C ILE A 45 -0.79 -15.10 -2.39
N ARG A 46 -1.92 -14.44 -2.18
CA ARG A 46 -3.16 -14.68 -2.91
C ARG A 46 -3.11 -13.90 -4.21
N HIS A 47 -3.36 -14.57 -5.33
CA HIS A 47 -3.44 -13.96 -6.65
C HIS A 47 -4.60 -14.59 -7.41
N TYR A 48 -5.69 -13.85 -7.58
CA TYR A 48 -6.96 -14.38 -8.09
C TYR A 48 -7.75 -13.34 -8.87
N GLU A 49 -8.70 -13.80 -9.69
CA GLU A 49 -9.60 -12.93 -10.46
C GLU A 49 -10.71 -12.37 -9.58
N ILE A 50 -11.11 -11.13 -9.84
CA ILE A 50 -12.19 -10.44 -9.14
C ILE A 50 -13.25 -9.98 -10.13
N THR A 51 -14.48 -9.88 -9.66
CA THR A 51 -15.62 -9.33 -10.41
C THR A 51 -15.58 -7.81 -10.46
N ASP A 52 -16.26 -7.21 -11.44
CA ASP A 52 -16.43 -5.75 -11.50
C ASP A 52 -17.12 -5.20 -10.24
N LYS A 53 -18.04 -5.98 -9.65
CA LYS A 53 -18.66 -5.63 -8.36
C LYS A 53 -17.64 -5.51 -7.23
N GLU A 54 -16.69 -6.43 -7.14
CA GLU A 54 -15.62 -6.37 -6.14
C GLU A 54 -14.62 -5.24 -6.42
N LEU A 55 -14.32 -4.98 -7.70
CA LEU A 55 -13.45 -3.89 -8.14
C LEU A 55 -14.00 -2.53 -7.74
N HIS A 56 -15.30 -2.31 -7.90
CA HIS A 56 -15.97 -1.04 -7.63
C HIS A 56 -16.59 -0.96 -6.23
N SER A 57 -16.38 -1.96 -5.38
CA SER A 57 -16.90 -1.93 -4.01
C SER A 57 -16.29 -0.76 -3.23
N PRO A 58 -17.10 0.15 -2.66
CA PRO A 58 -16.59 1.28 -1.87
C PRO A 58 -16.10 0.83 -0.48
N SER A 59 -16.45 -0.38 -0.05
CA SER A 59 -16.05 -0.95 1.23
C SER A 59 -15.55 -2.39 1.10
N ARG A 60 -14.75 -2.81 2.09
CA ARG A 60 -14.29 -4.17 2.29
C ARG A 60 -14.19 -4.43 3.79
N TRP A 61 -14.68 -5.58 4.25
CA TRP A 61 -14.75 -5.92 5.69
C TRP A 61 -15.51 -4.88 6.53
N GLY A 62 -16.52 -4.22 5.96
CA GLY A 62 -17.27 -3.16 6.64
C GLY A 62 -16.62 -1.77 6.56
N GLU A 63 -15.36 -1.70 6.13
CA GLU A 63 -14.54 -0.48 6.15
C GLU A 63 -14.38 0.15 4.78
N SER A 64 -14.19 1.47 4.73
CA SER A 64 -14.03 2.20 3.47
C SER A 64 -12.72 1.86 2.76
N VAL A 65 -12.80 1.70 1.44
CA VAL A 65 -11.65 1.42 0.58
C VAL A 65 -11.09 2.71 0.00
N HIS A 66 -9.77 2.90 0.11
CA HIS A 66 -9.06 4.06 -0.42
C HIS A 66 -8.06 3.65 -1.50
N ILE A 67 -8.12 4.29 -2.67
CA ILE A 67 -7.08 4.14 -3.70
C ILE A 67 -5.93 5.09 -3.35
N VAL A 68 -4.74 4.53 -3.11
CA VAL A 68 -3.56 5.29 -2.68
C VAL A 68 -2.48 5.42 -3.74
N ALA A 69 -2.52 4.57 -4.76
CA ALA A 69 -1.70 4.71 -5.95
C ALA A 69 -2.39 4.15 -7.20
N GLN A 70 -2.12 4.77 -8.35
CA GLN A 70 -2.61 4.30 -9.63
C GLN A 70 -1.59 4.56 -10.74
N LYS A 71 -1.55 3.66 -11.71
CA LYS A 71 -0.79 3.80 -12.95
C LYS A 71 -1.57 3.13 -14.07
N LYS A 72 -1.76 3.84 -15.19
CA LYS A 72 -2.47 3.35 -16.39
C LYS A 72 -1.53 3.13 -17.58
N GLU A 73 -0.37 3.78 -17.58
CA GLU A 73 0.60 3.71 -18.68
C GLU A 73 1.20 2.31 -18.82
N ASN A 74 1.43 1.90 -20.06
CA ASN A 74 2.05 0.60 -20.41
C ASN A 74 1.28 -0.62 -19.88
N GLY A 75 -0.06 -0.60 -19.88
CA GLY A 75 -0.95 -1.60 -19.28
C GLY A 75 -0.45 -3.06 -19.29
N PRO A 76 -0.31 -3.71 -20.47
CA PRO A 76 0.13 -5.11 -20.53
C PRO A 76 1.55 -5.35 -19.98
N LYS A 77 2.47 -4.40 -20.18
CA LYS A 77 3.85 -4.49 -19.65
C LYS A 77 3.84 -4.32 -18.13
N LEU A 78 3.09 -3.35 -17.61
CA LEU A 78 2.91 -3.12 -16.19
C LEU A 78 2.25 -4.33 -15.50
N ALA A 79 1.24 -4.93 -16.13
CA ALA A 79 0.60 -6.13 -15.64
C ALA A 79 1.56 -7.33 -15.56
N ASN A 80 2.39 -7.51 -16.59
CA ASN A 80 3.43 -8.55 -16.57
C ASN A 80 4.47 -8.31 -15.48
N GLU A 81 4.87 -7.05 -15.28
CA GLU A 81 5.78 -6.66 -14.20
C GLU A 81 5.19 -6.97 -12.82
N ILE A 82 3.92 -6.61 -12.58
CA ILE A 82 3.18 -6.92 -11.35
C ILE A 82 3.12 -8.43 -11.11
N ALA A 83 2.71 -9.19 -12.13
CA ALA A 83 2.59 -10.64 -12.04
C ALA A 83 3.94 -11.33 -11.84
N SER A 84 5.02 -10.80 -12.41
CA SER A 84 6.38 -11.30 -12.22
C SER A 84 6.87 -11.03 -10.81
N PHE A 85 6.71 -9.79 -10.33
CA PHE A 85 7.10 -9.40 -8.97
C PHE A 85 6.42 -10.26 -7.91
N ALA A 86 5.11 -10.50 -8.06
CA ALA A 86 4.36 -11.33 -7.13
C ALA A 86 4.88 -12.78 -7.09
N ARG A 87 5.27 -13.35 -8.23
CA ARG A 87 5.81 -14.72 -8.32
C ARG A 87 7.22 -14.84 -7.71
N SER A 88 8.03 -13.79 -7.81
CA SER A 88 9.42 -13.79 -7.33
C SER A 88 9.60 -13.10 -5.98
N TYR A 89 8.51 -12.80 -5.26
CA TYR A 89 8.59 -12.03 -4.02
C TYR A 89 9.30 -12.83 -2.91
N PRO A 90 10.42 -12.34 -2.35
CA PRO A 90 11.23 -13.13 -1.42
C PRO A 90 10.51 -13.51 -0.11
N ASP A 91 9.63 -12.64 0.37
CA ASP A 91 8.90 -12.84 1.63
C ASP A 91 7.51 -13.48 1.40
N ALA A 92 7.28 -14.16 0.26
CA ALA A 92 5.96 -14.69 -0.11
C ALA A 92 5.35 -15.67 0.91
N ASN A 93 6.19 -16.42 1.63
CA ASN A 93 5.79 -17.37 2.68
C ASN A 93 6.17 -16.90 4.08
N ARG A 94 6.52 -15.62 4.23
CA ARG A 94 6.91 -15.02 5.50
C ARG A 94 6.02 -13.82 5.77
N TYR A 95 5.12 -13.97 6.73
CA TYR A 95 4.29 -12.87 7.20
C TYR A 95 4.41 -12.74 8.71
N VAL A 96 4.71 -11.54 9.18
CA VAL A 96 4.76 -11.17 10.59
C VAL A 96 4.01 -9.84 10.70
N ALA A 97 2.91 -9.84 11.44
CA ALA A 97 2.02 -8.68 11.52
C ALA A 97 2.79 -7.41 11.94
N TRP A 98 3.60 -7.51 13.01
CA TRP A 98 4.40 -6.41 13.53
C TRP A 98 5.45 -6.91 14.55
N PRO A 99 6.72 -6.46 14.51
CA PRO A 99 7.40 -5.83 13.37
C PRO A 99 7.83 -6.90 12.35
N GLY A 100 7.51 -6.70 11.07
CA GLY A 100 7.94 -7.63 10.04
C GLY A 100 7.33 -7.42 8.66
N PRO A 101 7.65 -8.31 7.71
CA PRO A 101 7.08 -8.24 6.38
C PRO A 101 5.61 -8.65 6.42
N ASN A 102 4.75 -7.87 5.76
CA ASN A 102 3.31 -8.12 5.67
C ASN A 102 2.76 -7.57 4.32
N SER A 103 1.45 -7.41 4.21
CA SER A 103 0.80 -6.85 3.01
C SER A 103 1.30 -5.45 2.64
N ASN A 104 1.57 -4.61 3.63
CA ASN A 104 2.07 -3.26 3.42
C ASN A 104 3.50 -3.27 2.88
N THR A 105 4.37 -4.14 3.43
CA THR A 105 5.74 -4.32 2.91
C THR A 105 5.73 -4.83 1.46
N PHE A 106 4.81 -5.74 1.12
CA PHE A 106 4.64 -6.22 -0.25
C PHE A 106 4.20 -5.09 -1.18
N ALA A 107 3.15 -4.36 -0.81
CA ALA A 107 2.62 -3.26 -1.60
C ALA A 107 3.65 -2.15 -1.81
N GLU A 108 4.39 -1.76 -0.76
CA GLU A 108 5.42 -0.72 -0.85
C GLU A 108 6.55 -1.12 -1.81
N LYS A 109 7.06 -2.36 -1.71
CA LYS A 109 8.08 -2.88 -2.62
C LYS A 109 7.55 -2.96 -4.07
N LEU A 110 6.28 -3.32 -4.27
CA LEU A 110 5.66 -3.32 -5.60
C LEU A 110 5.50 -1.89 -6.17
N LEU A 111 5.11 -0.91 -5.34
CA LEU A 111 5.01 0.49 -5.75
C LEU A 111 6.37 1.00 -6.26
N ARG A 112 7.44 0.72 -5.52
CA ARG A 112 8.82 1.02 -5.93
C ARG A 112 9.18 0.37 -7.26
N GLN A 113 8.91 -0.92 -7.41
CA GLN A 113 9.19 -1.68 -8.63
C GLN A 113 8.48 -1.08 -9.85
N THR A 114 7.16 -0.90 -9.73
CA THR A 114 6.29 -0.48 -10.83
C THR A 114 6.34 1.02 -11.10
N ARG A 115 6.94 1.80 -10.21
CA ARG A 115 6.95 3.28 -10.24
C ARG A 115 5.54 3.83 -10.44
N ALA A 116 4.59 3.32 -9.64
CA ALA A 116 3.23 3.83 -9.63
C ALA A 116 3.19 5.16 -8.86
N SER A 117 2.39 6.11 -9.34
CA SER A 117 2.25 7.40 -8.68
C SER A 117 1.35 7.25 -7.45
N GLY A 118 1.88 7.57 -6.27
CA GLY A 118 1.19 7.44 -4.99
C GLY A 118 2.09 6.84 -3.92
N HIS A 119 1.63 6.84 -2.67
CA HIS A 119 2.33 6.26 -1.53
C HIS A 119 1.30 5.64 -0.59
N LEU A 120 1.71 4.63 0.16
CA LEU A 120 0.86 4.05 1.20
C LEU A 120 0.64 5.04 2.34
N ASP A 121 -0.48 4.92 3.05
CA ASP A 121 -0.73 5.68 4.27
C ASP A 121 0.37 5.43 5.32
N HIS A 122 0.65 6.41 6.19
CA HIS A 122 1.67 6.26 7.23
C HIS A 122 1.29 5.20 8.27
N ASN A 123 0.00 4.91 8.44
CA ASN A 123 -0.51 3.81 9.26
C ASN A 123 -0.55 2.46 8.51
N ALA A 124 0.07 2.36 7.33
CA ALA A 124 0.38 1.07 6.71
C ALA A 124 1.55 0.42 7.48
N VAL A 125 1.24 -0.06 8.69
CA VAL A 125 2.22 -0.61 9.63
C VAL A 125 3.07 -1.68 8.94
N GLY A 126 4.39 -1.53 9.03
CA GLY A 126 5.37 -2.41 8.39
C GLY A 126 5.69 -2.11 6.92
N LYS A 127 5.14 -1.06 6.29
CA LYS A 127 5.44 -0.70 4.88
C LYS A 127 6.95 -0.54 4.62
N ASP A 128 7.68 -0.01 5.59
CA ASP A 128 9.12 0.29 5.51
C ASP A 128 10.03 -0.83 6.06
N TYR A 129 9.50 -2.04 6.22
CA TYR A 129 10.28 -3.16 6.73
C TYR A 129 11.30 -3.66 5.70
N GLY A 130 12.57 -3.75 6.12
CA GLY A 130 13.67 -4.34 5.37
C GLY A 130 14.76 -3.34 5.01
N TRP A 131 15.83 -3.83 4.39
CA TRP A 131 16.95 -2.99 3.95
C TRP A 131 16.65 -2.35 2.61
N TYR A 132 16.77 -1.03 2.52
CA TYR A 132 16.67 -0.29 1.27
C TYR A 132 17.31 1.10 1.41
N LEU A 133 17.92 1.55 0.32
CA LEU A 133 18.48 2.90 0.16
C LEU A 133 18.18 3.33 -1.27
N GLY A 134 17.44 4.43 -1.43
CA GLY A 134 17.06 4.87 -2.77
C GLY A 134 15.93 5.88 -2.76
N ARG A 135 15.12 5.84 -3.81
CA ARG A 135 13.95 6.72 -3.94
C ARG A 135 12.79 6.21 -3.09
N THR A 136 12.00 7.11 -2.52
CA THR A 136 10.75 6.75 -1.85
C THR A 136 9.80 6.00 -2.79
N ALA A 137 8.84 5.23 -2.25
CA ALA A 137 7.89 4.47 -3.07
C ALA A 137 7.04 5.35 -4.01
N GLY A 138 6.67 6.55 -3.59
CA GLY A 138 6.03 7.55 -4.46
C GLY A 138 6.98 8.23 -5.44
N GLY A 139 8.28 7.98 -5.33
CA GLY A 139 9.31 8.40 -6.27
C GLY A 139 9.70 9.86 -6.18
N THR A 140 9.15 10.65 -5.24
CA THR A 140 9.41 12.09 -5.13
C THR A 140 10.55 12.46 -4.19
N GLY A 141 11.13 11.48 -3.51
CA GLY A 141 12.12 11.69 -2.46
C GLY A 141 13.21 10.63 -2.41
N LEU A 142 13.96 10.67 -1.31
CA LEU A 142 14.95 9.68 -0.93
C LEU A 142 14.60 9.07 0.43
N GLU A 143 14.98 7.82 0.63
CA GLU A 143 14.82 7.13 1.90
C GLU A 143 15.95 6.16 2.17
N VAL A 144 16.17 5.91 3.45
CA VAL A 144 17.04 4.88 3.98
C VAL A 144 16.25 4.12 5.05
N GLN A 145 16.23 2.79 4.94
CA GLN A 145 15.52 1.95 5.88
C GLN A 145 16.32 0.70 6.23
N SER A 146 16.08 0.26 7.45
CA SER A 146 16.46 -1.03 8.02
C SER A 146 15.19 -1.69 8.57
N PRO A 147 15.22 -2.96 8.97
CA PRO A 147 14.05 -3.64 9.54
C PRO A 147 13.35 -2.91 10.71
N TYR A 148 14.07 -2.07 11.47
CA TYR A 148 13.54 -1.42 12.66
C TYR A 148 13.64 0.10 12.67
N PHE A 149 14.42 0.69 11.79
CA PHE A 149 14.62 2.14 11.74
C PHE A 149 14.71 2.61 10.30
N GLY A 150 14.18 3.79 10.02
CA GLY A 150 14.33 4.42 8.73
C GLY A 150 14.01 5.89 8.75
N LEU A 151 14.38 6.56 7.67
CA LEU A 151 14.08 7.96 7.40
C LEU A 151 13.73 8.08 5.93
N ALA A 152 12.63 8.76 5.63
CA ALA A 152 12.24 9.16 4.30
C ALA A 152 12.05 10.67 4.22
N ALA A 153 12.44 11.26 3.10
CA ALA A 153 12.21 12.67 2.78
C ALA A 153 11.79 12.78 1.32
N GLY A 154 10.53 13.14 1.08
CA GLY A 154 9.95 13.31 -0.25
C GLY A 154 8.82 14.35 -0.28
N MET A 155 8.43 14.80 -1.48
CA MET A 155 7.35 15.78 -1.61
C MET A 155 5.99 15.20 -1.22
N THR A 156 5.74 13.94 -1.60
CA THR A 156 4.46 13.26 -1.34
C THR A 156 4.41 12.61 0.04
N GLU A 157 5.50 11.98 0.46
CA GLU A 157 5.66 11.31 1.75
C GLU A 157 5.89 12.34 2.86
N GLY A 158 6.55 13.46 2.56
CA GLY A 158 7.03 14.39 3.57
C GLY A 158 8.32 13.90 4.22
N ILE A 159 8.56 14.31 5.47
CA ILE A 159 9.67 13.83 6.29
C ILE A 159 9.11 12.81 7.27
N GLU A 160 9.45 11.53 7.07
CA GLU A 160 8.97 10.40 7.87
C GLU A 160 10.12 9.73 8.60
N LEU A 161 9.91 9.45 9.89
CA LEU A 161 10.74 8.62 10.73
C LEU A 161 10.02 7.28 10.93
N HIS A 162 10.74 6.20 10.64
CA HIS A 162 10.25 4.84 10.83
C HIS A 162 10.92 4.23 12.05
N PHE A 163 10.12 3.71 12.96
CA PHE A 163 10.61 2.99 14.13
C PHE A 163 9.75 1.75 14.34
N ILE A 164 10.40 0.58 14.36
CA ILE A 164 9.79 -0.74 14.53
C ILE A 164 8.54 -0.95 13.64
N GLY A 165 8.52 -0.42 12.42
CA GLY A 165 7.39 -0.54 11.49
C GLY A 165 6.25 0.48 11.69
N LEU A 166 6.38 1.40 12.65
CA LEU A 166 5.51 2.57 12.82
C LEU A 166 6.13 3.79 12.14
N THR A 167 5.27 4.70 11.67
CA THR A 167 5.70 5.91 10.97
C THR A 167 5.19 7.16 11.67
N ALA A 168 6.09 8.09 11.96
CA ALA A 168 5.79 9.43 12.45
C ALA A 168 6.43 10.46 11.52
N GLY A 169 5.81 11.62 11.31
CA GLY A 169 6.39 12.59 10.39
C GLY A 169 5.54 13.81 10.12
N VAL A 170 6.02 14.61 9.17
CA VAL A 170 5.34 15.79 8.66
C VAL A 170 5.23 15.72 7.15
N GLY A 171 4.01 15.79 6.63
CA GLY A 171 3.73 15.92 5.20
C GLY A 171 4.13 17.31 4.72
N ILE A 172 4.78 17.40 3.55
CA ILE A 172 5.15 18.66 2.91
C ILE A 172 4.00 19.12 2.01
N TRP A 173 3.53 18.27 1.08
CA TRP A 173 2.44 18.62 0.17
C TRP A 173 1.49 17.44 -0.09
N PRO A 174 0.22 17.50 0.37
CA PRO A 174 -0.35 18.54 1.22
C PRO A 174 0.19 18.48 2.67
N PRO A 175 0.36 19.62 3.36
CA PRO A 175 0.83 19.66 4.74
C PRO A 175 0.00 18.77 5.67
N ALA A 176 0.68 18.01 6.53
CA ALA A 176 0.02 17.29 7.63
C ALA A 176 1.00 16.85 8.70
N ILE A 177 0.45 16.53 9.87
CA ILE A 177 1.11 15.76 10.92
C ILE A 177 0.71 14.30 10.75
N LYS A 178 1.69 13.42 10.79
CA LYS A 178 1.54 11.96 10.73
C LYS A 178 2.02 11.38 12.05
N LEU A 179 1.11 10.78 12.79
CA LEU A 179 1.43 10.10 14.04
C LEU A 179 1.02 8.64 13.92
N PRO A 180 1.78 7.71 14.53
CA PRO A 180 1.35 6.33 14.62
C PRO A 180 -0.03 6.24 15.23
N PHE A 181 -0.84 5.35 14.68
CA PHE A 181 -2.17 4.99 15.19
C PHE A 181 -3.27 6.04 15.03
N ILE A 182 -2.93 7.22 14.51
CA ILE A 182 -3.89 8.31 14.31
C ILE A 182 -3.87 8.68 12.84
N SER A 183 -5.05 8.94 12.26
CA SER A 183 -5.14 9.48 10.90
C SER A 183 -4.36 10.80 10.79
N ARG A 184 -3.86 11.10 9.59
CA ARG A 184 -3.11 12.34 9.37
C ARG A 184 -3.97 13.57 9.73
N LEU A 185 -3.31 14.61 10.21
CA LEU A 185 -3.95 15.88 10.60
C LEU A 185 -3.40 17.03 9.74
N PRO A 186 -4.22 17.73 8.93
CA PRO A 186 -5.65 17.52 8.75
C PRO A 186 -5.95 16.21 7.97
N PRO A 187 -7.16 15.65 8.15
CA PRO A 187 -7.65 14.57 7.31
C PRO A 187 -7.53 14.96 5.84
N ARG A 188 -7.16 14.02 4.98
CA ARG A 188 -7.17 14.26 3.55
C ARG A 188 -8.61 14.57 3.15
N ALA A 189 -8.83 15.65 2.41
CA ALA A 189 -10.14 15.91 1.83
C ALA A 189 -10.57 14.64 1.09
N SER A 190 -11.72 14.07 1.46
CA SER A 190 -12.29 12.95 0.71
C SER A 190 -12.38 13.42 -0.72
N MET A 191 -11.71 12.72 -1.64
CA MET A 191 -12.01 12.87 -3.06
C MET A 191 -13.43 12.31 -3.20
N GLY A 192 -14.43 13.17 -2.98
CA GLY A 192 -15.83 12.77 -2.97
C GLY A 192 -16.17 12.17 -4.32
N GLU A 193 -16.60 10.91 -4.31
CA GLU A 193 -17.68 10.29 -5.12
C GLU A 193 -17.88 10.75 -6.58
N LYS A 194 -16.84 11.27 -7.25
CA LYS A 194 -16.84 11.72 -8.65
C LYS A 194 -15.48 11.50 -9.31
N ALA A 195 -14.83 10.39 -9.00
CA ALA A 195 -13.93 9.76 -9.96
C ALA A 195 -14.69 8.58 -10.58
N SER A 196 -15.71 8.89 -11.39
CA SER A 196 -16.12 7.96 -12.43
C SER A 196 -14.85 7.60 -13.19
N LEU A 197 -14.46 6.33 -13.11
CA LEU A 197 -13.46 5.78 -14.00
C LEU A 197 -13.95 6.11 -15.41
N PRO A 198 -13.19 6.84 -16.25
CA PRO A 198 -13.57 6.94 -17.65
C PRO A 198 -13.63 5.53 -18.20
N GLU A 199 -14.72 5.23 -18.90
CA GLU A 199 -14.98 4.00 -19.65
C GLU A 199 -13.76 3.56 -20.49
#